data_AF-X6MKC1-F1
#
_entry.id   AF-X6MKC1-F1
#
_cell.length_a   1.000
_cell.length_b   1.000
_cell.length_c   1.000
_cell.angle_alpha   90.00
_cell.angle_beta   90.00
_cell.angle_gamma   90.00
#
_symmetry.space_group_name_H-M   'P 1'
#
loop_
_entity.id
_entity.type
_entity.pdbx_description
1 polymer ?
#
loop_
_entity_poly.entity_id
_entity_poly.type
_entity_poly.pdbx_seq_one_letter_code
_entity_poly.pdbx_strand_id
1 'polypeptide(L)'
;PVEEWPKCDVLCAYFSDGFPWKKALDYVQLHNMPCINDVFSQHIIRNRRAVKELLVKNNIPTPKYAKVIEYDDKIIVNGTEIHKPFVEKPLDAEDHNVWRSERRSCIRCEGNYLYEEMVTSTNDIKVYTVGRNYMHAEKRKPPTKDGIVKRDPFNKEVRYNGCFFFFKKKKEEERTIAAKIVDAFKQNVCGFDIVRDSTTKFVFFYQNKKKKKNEFFYQTKKSASMVIDVNGFSFCKNNRKFFDDAAYNIRKMCIEFDRQLRPEFYDLKSIPIDRFPVLQRSNAIIDRERMHILRGVLAVFRHGDRTPKQKYKCTTHNRYVCSLVSKSKKSVKWVFKRNREQIQQFAKFCKTLYLERKQYKWLKISQIASMEMQSIKIQLKAKTRDQQTNDVIEALCILKWGGELTRAGEEQCQDFVPLFRNQQLKSDTEGQAKFLSPIRAYVTEEVRVRKTGTIFVQHLLNTEDIPESTIINGDEAQRLLDDIAPLLILIYK
;
A
#
# COMPACT_ATOMS: atom_id res chain seq x y z
N PRO A 1 11.01 30.05 3.34
CA PRO A 1 12.21 29.98 4.22
C PRO A 1 12.33 28.60 4.88
N VAL A 2 13.38 28.27 5.66
CA VAL A 2 13.45 26.96 6.35
C VAL A 2 12.49 26.90 7.55
N GLU A 3 12.19 28.05 8.12
CA GLU A 3 11.28 28.29 9.24
C GLU A 3 9.82 27.97 8.90
N GLU A 4 9.48 27.94 7.60
CA GLU A 4 8.15 27.64 7.08
C GLU A 4 7.98 26.17 6.68
N TRP A 5 9.04 25.35 6.79
CA TRP A 5 8.96 23.94 6.44
C TRP A 5 8.09 23.16 7.44
N PRO A 6 7.42 22.08 7.01
CA PRO A 6 6.61 21.27 7.90
C PRO A 6 7.42 20.68 9.06
N LYS A 7 6.92 20.85 10.28
CA LYS A 7 7.53 20.26 11.48
C LYS A 7 7.47 18.74 11.42
N CYS A 8 8.53 18.08 11.89
CA CYS A 8 8.61 16.64 12.07
C CYS A 8 9.42 16.33 13.34
N ASP A 9 9.29 15.14 13.91
CA ASP A 9 10.11 14.70 15.05
C ASP A 9 11.40 14.00 14.63
N VAL A 10 11.39 13.37 13.44
CA VAL A 10 12.54 12.67 12.85
C VAL A 10 12.59 13.00 11.37
N LEU A 11 13.75 13.49 10.90
CA LEU A 11 13.95 13.83 9.50
C LEU A 11 14.53 12.65 8.71
N CYS A 12 13.96 12.36 7.54
CA CYS A 12 14.58 11.51 6.53
C CYS A 12 14.83 12.37 5.29
N ALA A 13 16.07 12.77 5.08
CA ALA A 13 16.48 13.60 3.96
C ALA A 13 17.74 13.02 3.32
N TYR A 14 17.87 13.19 2.01
CA TYR A 14 19.01 12.72 1.24
C TYR A 14 19.24 13.61 0.02
N PHE A 15 20.52 13.74 -0.33
CA PHE A 15 20.96 14.50 -1.48
C PHE A 15 20.59 13.80 -2.79
N SER A 16 20.23 14.61 -3.78
CA SER A 16 20.13 14.27 -5.20
C SER A 16 20.33 15.55 -6.02
N ASP A 17 20.46 15.44 -7.34
CA ASP A 17 20.47 16.60 -8.24
C ASP A 17 19.35 17.60 -7.91
N GLY A 18 19.71 18.86 -7.72
CA GLY A 18 18.80 19.96 -7.38
C GLY A 18 18.38 20.03 -5.90
N PHE A 19 18.79 19.10 -5.04
CA PHE A 19 18.43 19.11 -3.62
C PHE A 19 19.10 20.30 -2.89
N PRO A 20 18.34 21.14 -2.14
CA PRO A 20 18.90 22.29 -1.45
C PRO A 20 19.58 21.89 -0.13
N TRP A 21 20.72 21.20 -0.23
CA TRP A 21 21.44 20.62 0.92
C TRP A 21 21.68 21.60 2.06
N LYS A 22 22.10 22.85 1.74
CA LYS A 22 22.34 23.87 2.76
C LYS A 22 21.09 24.20 3.57
N LYS A 23 19.93 24.33 2.90
CA LYS A 23 18.64 24.56 3.59
C LYS A 23 18.24 23.37 4.45
N ALA A 24 18.49 22.14 4.00
CA ALA A 24 18.22 20.96 4.81
C ALA A 24 19.11 20.92 6.07
N LEU A 25 20.38 21.31 5.95
CA LEU A 25 21.28 21.45 7.09
C LEU A 25 20.83 22.55 8.06
N ASP A 26 20.46 23.72 7.54
CA ASP A 26 19.95 24.85 8.33
C ASP A 26 18.68 24.45 9.10
N TYR A 27 17.77 23.69 8.46
CA TYR A 27 16.56 23.14 9.09
C TYR A 27 16.88 22.16 10.22
N VAL A 28 17.84 21.25 10.02
CA VAL A 28 18.29 20.31 11.06
C VAL A 28 18.88 21.04 12.26
N GLN A 29 19.68 22.07 12.02
CA GLN A 29 20.29 22.89 13.07
C GLN A 29 19.26 23.71 13.84
N LEU A 30 18.33 24.36 13.13
CA LEU A 30 17.27 25.18 13.73
C LEU A 30 16.40 24.39 14.71
N HIS A 31 16.13 23.12 14.42
CA HIS A 31 15.24 22.28 15.21
C HIS A 31 15.96 21.21 16.05
N ASN A 32 17.30 21.15 16.01
CA ASN A 32 18.11 20.11 16.65
C ASN A 32 17.57 18.68 16.37
N MET A 33 17.28 18.43 15.08
CA MET A 33 16.46 17.31 14.64
C MET A 33 17.25 15.99 14.52
N PRO A 34 16.78 14.85 15.07
CA PRO A 34 17.36 13.56 14.76
C PRO A 34 17.09 13.20 13.29
N CYS A 35 18.08 12.62 12.63
CA CYS A 35 18.01 12.28 11.22
C CYS A 35 18.20 10.77 11.01
N ILE A 36 17.35 10.16 10.19
CA ILE A 36 17.53 8.76 9.75
C ILE A 36 18.87 8.63 9.01
N ASN A 37 19.17 9.56 8.10
CA ASN A 37 20.48 9.70 7.50
C ASN A 37 21.03 11.07 7.87
N ASP A 38 22.23 11.12 8.42
CA ASP A 38 22.87 12.38 8.78
C ASP A 38 22.97 13.28 7.54
N VAL A 39 22.43 14.49 7.62
CA VAL A 39 22.44 15.43 6.48
C VAL A 39 23.83 15.99 6.29
N PHE A 40 24.56 16.23 7.39
CA PHE A 40 25.91 16.76 7.34
C PHE A 40 26.83 15.83 6.55
N SER A 41 26.89 14.54 6.86
CA SER A 41 27.83 13.59 6.21
C SER A 41 27.58 13.35 4.72
N GLN A 42 26.45 13.79 4.15
CA GLN A 42 26.15 13.61 2.72
C GLN A 42 27.15 14.33 1.80
N HIS A 43 27.80 15.41 2.26
CA HIS A 43 28.85 16.07 1.48
C HIS A 43 30.09 15.19 1.26
N ILE A 44 30.37 14.24 2.17
CA ILE A 44 31.49 13.29 2.07
C ILE A 44 31.25 12.35 0.89
N ILE A 45 30.02 11.88 0.73
CA ILE A 45 29.61 10.88 -0.26
C ILE A 45 29.78 11.41 -1.70
N ARG A 46 29.72 12.73 -1.89
CA ARG A 46 29.91 13.39 -3.18
C ARG A 46 31.37 13.39 -3.66
N ASN A 47 32.32 13.19 -2.75
CA ASN A 47 33.74 13.25 -3.07
C ASN A 47 34.35 11.85 -2.95
N ARG A 48 34.68 11.21 -4.07
CA ARG A 48 35.23 9.84 -4.08
C ARG A 48 36.52 9.72 -3.27
N ARG A 49 37.33 10.79 -3.19
CA ARG A 49 38.53 10.81 -2.33
C ARG A 49 38.14 10.79 -0.85
N ALA A 50 37.21 11.64 -0.43
CA ALA A 50 36.74 11.69 0.95
C ALA A 50 36.07 10.36 1.37
N VAL A 51 35.30 9.75 0.47
CA VAL A 51 34.75 8.39 0.65
C VAL A 51 35.89 7.40 0.93
N LYS A 52 36.92 7.38 0.08
CA LYS A 52 38.05 6.46 0.21
C LYS A 52 38.87 6.67 1.47
N GLU A 53 39.18 7.92 1.83
CA GLU A 53 39.86 8.28 3.07
C GLU A 53 39.07 7.78 4.29
N LEU A 54 37.75 7.94 4.28
CA LEU A 54 36.87 7.48 5.35
C LEU A 54 36.81 5.94 5.43
N LEU A 55 36.79 5.24 4.29
CA LEU A 55 36.86 3.78 4.24
C LEU A 55 38.17 3.27 4.87
N VAL A 56 39.31 3.85 4.49
CA VAL A 56 40.64 3.48 5.03
C VAL A 56 40.70 3.77 6.53
N LYS A 57 40.28 4.97 6.96
CA LYS A 57 40.26 5.38 8.38
C LYS A 57 39.45 4.42 9.26
N ASN A 58 38.39 3.83 8.72
CA ASN A 58 37.51 2.91 9.45
C ASN A 58 37.86 1.42 9.25
N ASN A 59 39.02 1.11 8.67
CA ASN A 59 39.46 -0.25 8.37
C ASN A 59 38.40 -1.03 7.56
N ILE A 60 37.84 -0.40 6.53
CA ILE A 60 36.92 -1.00 5.57
C ILE A 60 37.72 -1.35 4.31
N PRO A 61 37.77 -2.63 3.87
CA PRO A 61 38.55 -3.03 2.71
C PRO A 61 38.09 -2.28 1.44
N THR A 62 39.02 -1.63 0.76
CA THR A 62 38.79 -0.90 -0.50
C THR A 62 40.04 -0.97 -1.37
N PRO A 63 39.94 -0.91 -2.71
CA PRO A 63 41.13 -0.86 -3.57
C PRO A 63 42.03 0.33 -3.25
N LYS A 64 43.35 0.12 -3.34
CA LYS A 64 44.36 1.17 -3.19
C LYS A 64 44.15 2.26 -4.25
N TYR A 65 44.42 3.51 -3.88
CA TYR A 65 44.28 4.68 -4.75
C TYR A 65 45.37 5.72 -4.49
N ALA A 66 45.66 6.61 -5.45
CA ALA A 66 46.54 7.78 -5.25
C ALA A 66 46.40 8.88 -6.37
N LYS A 67 47.25 9.93 -6.37
CA LYS A 67 47.44 11.02 -7.39
C LYS A 67 48.66 10.84 -8.36
N VAL A 68 48.54 11.08 -9.69
CA VAL A 68 49.27 10.37 -10.80
C VAL A 68 50.51 11.01 -11.47
N ILE A 69 51.47 10.14 -11.85
CA ILE A 69 52.52 10.24 -12.89
C ILE A 69 52.39 8.97 -13.79
N GLU A 70 52.35 9.09 -15.12
CA GLU A 70 52.15 7.95 -16.05
C GLU A 70 53.45 7.44 -16.70
N TYR A 71 53.58 6.11 -16.83
CA TYR A 71 54.60 5.36 -17.58
C TYR A 71 53.91 4.34 -18.51
N ASP A 72 54.67 3.69 -19.39
CA ASP A 72 54.12 2.79 -20.42
C ASP A 72 53.32 1.60 -19.85
N ASP A 73 53.82 0.93 -18.81
CA ASP A 73 53.23 -0.27 -18.21
C ASP A 73 52.54 -0.02 -16.84
N LYS A 74 52.67 1.20 -16.31
CA LYS A 74 52.26 1.54 -14.95
C LYS A 74 51.98 3.02 -14.77
N ILE A 75 51.34 3.35 -13.66
CA ILE A 75 51.27 4.72 -13.14
C ILE A 75 51.95 4.73 -11.76
N ILE A 76 52.76 5.75 -11.49
CA ILE A 76 53.29 6.01 -10.15
C ILE A 76 52.49 7.13 -9.55
N VAL A 77 51.98 6.86 -8.37
CA VAL A 77 50.87 7.62 -7.85
C VAL A 77 51.18 7.98 -6.39
N ASN A 78 51.65 9.20 -6.12
CA ASN A 78 52.25 9.64 -4.84
C ASN A 78 53.28 8.62 -4.28
N GLY A 79 54.17 8.11 -5.14
CA GLY A 79 55.17 7.09 -4.75
C GLY A 79 54.64 5.65 -4.65
N THR A 80 53.33 5.42 -4.87
CA THR A 80 52.74 4.08 -4.97
C THR A 80 52.64 3.64 -6.42
N GLU A 81 53.22 2.48 -6.74
CA GLU A 81 53.19 1.91 -8.08
C GLU A 81 51.90 1.12 -8.33
N ILE A 82 51.19 1.42 -9.42
CA ILE A 82 50.01 0.67 -9.89
C ILE A 82 50.27 0.25 -11.35
N HIS A 83 50.35 -1.06 -11.59
CA HIS A 83 50.55 -1.61 -12.94
C HIS A 83 49.23 -1.65 -13.73
N LYS A 84 49.33 -1.50 -15.06
CA LYS A 84 48.20 -1.78 -15.96
C LYS A 84 47.81 -3.28 -15.82
N PRO A 85 46.51 -3.63 -15.78
CA PRO A 85 45.37 -2.74 -15.95
C PRO A 85 44.91 -2.05 -14.66
N PHE A 86 44.50 -0.78 -14.78
CA PHE A 86 43.93 0.03 -13.69
C PHE A 86 42.59 0.67 -14.09
N VAL A 87 41.85 1.17 -13.09
CA VAL A 87 40.57 1.87 -13.25
C VAL A 87 40.75 3.35 -12.93
N GLU A 88 40.21 4.22 -13.77
CA GLU A 88 40.21 5.69 -13.59
C GLU A 88 38.77 6.19 -13.39
N LYS A 89 38.47 6.80 -12.24
CA LYS A 89 37.14 7.33 -11.89
C LYS A 89 37.20 8.86 -11.73
N PRO A 90 36.20 9.62 -12.20
CA PRO A 90 36.06 11.05 -11.87
C PRO A 90 36.03 11.26 -10.35
N LEU A 91 36.59 12.36 -9.85
CA LEU A 91 36.59 12.65 -8.41
C LEU A 91 35.19 12.96 -7.86
N ASP A 92 34.31 13.47 -8.72
CA ASP A 92 32.88 13.60 -8.50
C ASP A 92 32.20 12.21 -8.50
N ALA A 93 31.44 11.91 -7.45
CA ALA A 93 30.74 10.64 -7.32
C ALA A 93 29.52 10.50 -8.25
N GLU A 94 28.94 11.62 -8.69
CA GLU A 94 27.79 11.65 -9.62
C GLU A 94 28.22 11.50 -11.08
N ASP A 95 29.49 11.76 -11.38
CA ASP A 95 30.06 11.45 -12.70
C ASP A 95 30.39 9.95 -12.80
N HIS A 96 29.62 9.27 -13.65
CA HIS A 96 29.71 7.83 -13.90
C HIS A 96 30.68 7.45 -15.05
N ASN A 97 31.47 8.40 -15.58
CA ASN A 97 32.45 8.16 -16.65
C ASN A 97 33.72 7.44 -16.18
N VAL A 98 33.58 6.18 -15.78
CA VAL A 98 34.66 5.30 -15.28
C VAL A 98 35.39 4.59 -16.42
N TRP A 99 36.72 4.68 -16.46
CA TRP A 99 37.56 4.19 -17.56
C TRP A 99 38.49 3.05 -17.13
N ARG A 100 38.95 2.26 -18.12
CA ARG A 100 39.92 1.17 -17.96
C ARG A 100 41.14 1.40 -18.86
N SER A 101 42.33 1.19 -18.32
CA SER A 101 43.58 1.35 -19.07
C SER A 101 43.79 0.29 -20.17
N GLU A 102 43.04 -0.81 -20.18
CA GLU A 102 43.11 -1.82 -21.26
C GLU A 102 42.52 -1.32 -22.59
N ARG A 103 41.65 -0.32 -22.54
CA ARG A 103 40.89 0.16 -23.70
C ARG A 103 41.43 1.46 -24.30
N ARG A 104 42.47 2.06 -23.70
CA ARG A 104 43.09 3.33 -24.12
C ARG A 104 44.57 3.36 -23.81
N SER A 105 45.35 4.04 -24.66
CA SER A 105 46.81 4.14 -24.53
C SER A 105 47.29 5.15 -23.49
N CYS A 106 46.49 6.17 -23.14
CA CYS A 106 46.85 7.25 -22.21
C CYS A 106 45.71 7.61 -21.22
N ILE A 107 46.07 8.19 -20.07
CA ILE A 107 45.11 8.73 -19.07
C ILE A 107 44.44 10.04 -19.54
N ARG A 108 43.38 10.47 -18.84
CA ARG A 108 42.79 11.80 -19.08
C ARG A 108 43.69 12.91 -18.50
N CYS A 109 43.98 13.91 -19.32
CA CYS A 109 44.84 15.05 -18.95
C CYS A 109 44.07 16.25 -18.36
N GLU A 110 42.75 16.31 -18.53
CA GLU A 110 41.90 17.40 -18.04
C GLU A 110 40.90 16.87 -17.02
N GLY A 111 40.90 17.43 -15.80
CA GLY A 111 40.03 17.02 -14.71
C GLY A 111 40.77 16.36 -13.55
N ASN A 112 40.03 16.03 -12.49
CA ASN A 112 40.57 15.35 -11.31
C ASN A 112 40.03 13.91 -11.27
N TYR A 113 40.93 12.93 -11.22
CA TYR A 113 40.59 11.52 -11.26
C TYR A 113 41.19 10.74 -10.08
N LEU A 114 40.51 9.65 -9.74
CA LEU A 114 40.92 8.65 -8.77
C LEU A 114 41.33 7.39 -9.53
N TYR A 115 42.56 6.92 -9.29
CA TYR A 115 43.11 5.74 -9.94
C TYR A 115 43.17 4.59 -8.96
N GLU A 116 42.66 3.42 -9.35
CA GLU A 116 42.57 2.23 -8.50
C GLU A 116 43.13 1.00 -9.20
N GLU A 117 43.76 0.09 -8.44
CA GLU A 117 44.10 -1.25 -8.92
C GLU A 117 42.84 -1.95 -9.46
N MET A 118 42.94 -2.58 -10.64
CA MET A 118 41.81 -3.33 -11.20
C MET A 118 41.59 -4.62 -10.41
N VAL A 119 40.42 -4.74 -9.79
CA VAL A 119 40.00 -5.98 -9.12
C VAL A 119 39.31 -6.89 -10.14
N THR A 120 39.89 -8.06 -10.39
CA THR A 120 39.27 -9.05 -11.29
C THR A 120 38.10 -9.74 -10.58
N SER A 121 36.88 -9.44 -11.03
CA SER A 121 35.68 -10.11 -10.54
C SER A 121 34.68 -10.36 -11.66
N THR A 122 33.91 -11.42 -11.49
CA THR A 122 32.89 -11.83 -12.46
C THR A 122 31.60 -11.01 -12.33
N ASN A 123 31.35 -10.41 -11.16
CA ASN A 123 30.10 -9.71 -10.84
C ASN A 123 30.33 -8.58 -9.83
N ASP A 124 29.56 -7.50 -9.97
CA ASP A 124 29.43 -6.46 -8.95
C ASP A 124 28.30 -6.83 -7.99
N ILE A 125 28.50 -6.62 -6.70
CA ILE A 125 27.49 -6.88 -5.67
C ILE A 125 27.02 -5.54 -5.14
N LYS A 126 25.75 -5.22 -5.43
CA LYS A 126 25.13 -4.02 -4.88
C LYS A 126 24.48 -4.35 -3.56
N VAL A 127 24.88 -3.64 -2.52
CA VAL A 127 24.43 -3.81 -1.14
C VAL A 127 23.57 -2.62 -0.73
N TYR A 128 22.49 -2.89 -0.01
CA TYR A 128 21.57 -1.91 0.55
C TYR A 128 21.43 -2.18 2.05
N THR A 129 21.66 -1.16 2.87
CA THR A 129 21.50 -1.21 4.33
C THR A 129 20.25 -0.46 4.75
N VAL A 130 19.66 -0.88 5.87
CA VAL A 130 18.59 -0.14 6.57
C VAL A 130 18.85 -0.26 8.07
N GLY A 131 19.73 0.60 8.56
CA GLY A 131 20.34 0.49 9.87
C GLY A 131 21.46 -0.55 9.89
N ARG A 132 22.19 -0.58 11.01
CA ARG A 132 23.41 -1.38 11.22
C ARG A 132 23.21 -2.90 11.08
N ASN A 133 22.00 -3.38 11.38
CA ASN A 133 21.72 -4.81 11.53
C ASN A 133 21.01 -5.43 10.31
N TYR A 134 20.66 -4.63 9.30
CA TYR A 134 19.96 -5.11 8.10
C TYR A 134 20.77 -4.81 6.84
N MET A 135 20.95 -5.83 6.01
CA MET A 135 21.49 -5.68 4.65
C MET A 135 20.74 -6.57 3.66
N HIS A 136 20.56 -6.03 2.44
CA HIS A 136 20.13 -6.76 1.25
C HIS A 136 21.21 -6.65 0.18
N ALA A 137 21.43 -7.69 -0.62
CA ALA A 137 22.44 -7.68 -1.67
C ALA A 137 21.94 -8.37 -2.95
N GLU A 138 22.20 -7.73 -4.09
CA GLU A 138 21.87 -8.22 -5.43
C GLU A 138 23.13 -8.26 -6.31
N LYS A 139 23.28 -9.29 -7.15
CA LYS A 139 24.38 -9.35 -8.12
C LYS A 139 23.98 -8.66 -9.42
N ARG A 140 24.94 -7.95 -10.02
CA ARG A 140 24.83 -7.37 -11.36
C ARG A 140 26.06 -7.75 -12.20
N LYS A 141 25.87 -7.78 -13.52
CA LYS A 141 26.99 -7.87 -14.45
C LYS A 141 27.79 -6.57 -14.35
N PRO A 142 29.12 -6.60 -14.20
CA PRO A 142 29.89 -5.37 -14.11
C PRO A 142 29.73 -4.60 -15.42
N PRO A 143 29.36 -3.30 -15.40
CA PRO A 143 29.28 -2.49 -16.63
C PRO A 143 30.63 -2.44 -17.35
N THR A 144 31.66 -2.64 -16.54
CA THR A 144 33.06 -2.63 -16.85
C THR A 144 33.44 -3.80 -17.81
N LYS A 145 32.70 -4.93 -17.84
CA LYS A 145 33.02 -6.11 -18.68
C LYS A 145 32.94 -5.86 -20.19
N ASP A 146 31.81 -5.38 -20.70
CA ASP A 146 31.58 -5.12 -22.13
C ASP A 146 30.74 -3.85 -22.40
N GLY A 147 30.30 -3.13 -21.36
CA GLY A 147 29.43 -1.96 -21.49
C GLY A 147 27.97 -2.28 -21.82
N ILE A 148 27.61 -3.56 -22.01
CA ILE A 148 26.27 -3.97 -22.43
C ILE A 148 25.45 -4.40 -21.21
N VAL A 149 24.42 -3.61 -20.91
CA VAL A 149 23.41 -3.90 -19.88
C VAL A 149 22.55 -5.09 -20.33
N LYS A 150 22.56 -6.17 -19.57
CA LYS A 150 21.68 -7.32 -19.83
C LYS A 150 20.26 -6.98 -19.40
N ARG A 151 19.30 -7.09 -20.31
CA ARG A 151 17.88 -6.79 -20.05
C ARG A 151 17.02 -8.05 -20.13
N ASP A 152 15.94 -8.07 -19.35
CA ASP A 152 14.89 -9.09 -19.40
C ASP A 152 13.88 -8.79 -20.52
N PRO A 153 12.90 -9.68 -20.80
CA PRO A 153 11.87 -9.45 -21.82
C PRO A 153 11.00 -8.21 -21.59
N PHE A 154 10.99 -7.65 -20.38
CA PHE A 154 10.27 -6.40 -20.03
C PHE A 154 11.19 -5.18 -20.06
N ASN A 155 12.37 -5.29 -20.69
CA ASN A 155 13.38 -4.25 -20.82
C ASN A 155 13.99 -3.77 -19.49
N LYS A 156 13.82 -4.52 -18.39
CA LYS A 156 14.43 -4.24 -17.08
C LYS A 156 15.82 -4.88 -17.01
N GLU A 157 16.74 -4.23 -16.31
CA GLU A 157 18.07 -4.80 -16.07
C GLU A 157 17.97 -6.13 -15.30
N VAL A 158 18.65 -7.17 -15.78
CA VAL A 158 18.67 -8.48 -15.15
C VAL A 158 19.44 -8.41 -13.83
N ARG A 159 18.77 -8.76 -12.73
CA ARG A 159 19.34 -8.82 -11.38
C ARG A 159 19.14 -10.19 -10.79
N TYR A 160 20.17 -10.72 -10.12
CA TYR A 160 20.09 -12.01 -9.46
C TYR A 160 19.90 -11.77 -7.95
N ASN A 161 18.65 -11.95 -7.49
CA ASN A 161 18.29 -11.88 -6.08
C ASN A 161 18.96 -13.00 -5.30
N GLY A 162 19.47 -12.69 -4.11
CA GLY A 162 20.13 -13.69 -3.29
C GLY A 162 21.47 -14.06 -3.90
N CYS A 163 22.46 -13.21 -3.69
CA CYS A 163 23.85 -13.62 -3.76
C CYS A 163 23.99 -14.80 -2.78
N PHE A 164 23.95 -16.06 -3.27
CA PHE A 164 24.23 -17.22 -2.44
C PHE A 164 25.56 -16.93 -1.77
N PHE A 165 25.49 -16.64 -0.47
CA PHE A 165 26.59 -16.73 0.45
C PHE A 165 26.91 -18.22 0.54
N PHE A 166 27.52 -18.78 -0.51
CA PHE A 166 27.95 -20.17 -0.54
C PHE A 166 28.85 -20.50 0.67
N PHE A 167 29.40 -19.47 1.33
CA PHE A 167 30.16 -19.58 2.56
C PHE A 167 29.60 -18.65 3.65
N LYS A 168 29.13 -19.24 4.76
CA LYS A 168 28.65 -18.53 5.97
C LYS A 168 29.66 -17.47 6.47
N LYS A 169 30.96 -17.76 6.36
CA LYS A 169 32.05 -16.86 6.75
C LYS A 169 32.09 -15.56 5.94
N LYS A 170 31.81 -15.63 4.63
CA LYS A 170 31.77 -14.44 3.76
C LYS A 170 30.57 -13.54 4.04
N LYS A 171 29.45 -14.15 4.46
CA LYS A 171 28.26 -13.42 4.91
C LYS A 171 28.55 -12.52 6.09
N GLU A 172 29.29 -13.04 7.06
CA GLU A 172 29.59 -12.31 8.29
C GLU A 172 30.62 -11.19 8.06
N GLU A 173 31.60 -11.43 7.19
CA GLU A 173 32.54 -10.41 6.71
C GLU A 173 31.80 -9.24 6.04
N GLU A 174 30.91 -9.52 5.07
CA GLU A 174 30.17 -8.48 4.34
C GLU A 174 29.13 -7.75 5.22
N ARG A 175 28.54 -8.44 6.22
CA ARG A 175 27.71 -7.79 7.26
C ARG A 175 28.51 -6.84 8.13
N THR A 176 29.72 -7.25 8.53
CA THR A 176 30.61 -6.38 9.30
C THR A 176 31.00 -5.15 8.49
N ILE A 177 31.28 -5.31 7.19
CA ILE A 177 31.51 -4.19 6.27
C ILE A 177 30.28 -3.28 6.22
N ALA A 178 29.09 -3.84 6.02
CA ALA A 178 27.84 -3.07 5.96
C ALA A 178 27.58 -2.25 7.25
N ALA A 179 27.77 -2.86 8.42
CA ALA A 179 27.66 -2.18 9.70
C ALA A 179 28.66 -1.02 9.82
N LYS A 180 29.93 -1.25 9.46
CA LYS A 180 30.97 -0.21 9.46
C LYS A 180 30.67 0.92 8.49
N ILE A 181 30.07 0.64 7.32
CA ILE A 181 29.63 1.67 6.37
C ILE A 181 28.56 2.56 7.00
N VAL A 182 27.53 1.96 7.62
CA VAL A 182 26.48 2.73 8.32
C VAL A 182 27.09 3.62 9.41
N ASP A 183 27.97 3.06 10.24
CA ASP A 183 28.60 3.76 11.36
C ASP A 183 29.54 4.89 10.87
N ALA A 184 30.37 4.62 9.85
CA ALA A 184 31.35 5.57 9.33
C ALA A 184 30.70 6.73 8.57
N PHE A 185 29.75 6.44 7.68
CA PHE A 185 29.10 7.44 6.85
C PHE A 185 27.86 8.05 7.50
N LYS A 186 27.41 7.52 8.65
CA LYS A 186 26.18 7.95 9.36
C LYS A 186 24.93 7.91 8.46
N GLN A 187 24.89 6.96 7.54
CA GLN A 187 23.77 6.74 6.62
C GLN A 187 23.11 5.40 6.97
N ASN A 188 21.98 5.43 7.68
CA ASN A 188 21.26 4.20 8.02
C ASN A 188 20.68 3.53 6.78
N VAL A 189 20.09 4.31 5.88
CA VAL A 189 19.69 3.83 4.54
C VAL A 189 20.85 4.12 3.59
N CYS A 190 21.65 3.11 3.25
CA CYS A 190 22.83 3.30 2.40
C CYS A 190 23.00 2.20 1.34
N GLY A 191 23.21 2.61 0.10
CA GLY A 191 23.62 1.75 -1.00
C GLY A 191 25.13 1.83 -1.26
N PHE A 192 25.79 0.69 -1.46
CA PHE A 192 27.22 0.65 -1.80
C PHE A 192 27.55 -0.61 -2.60
N ASP A 193 28.66 -0.57 -3.33
CA ASP A 193 29.05 -1.64 -4.24
C ASP A 193 30.29 -2.38 -3.71
N ILE A 194 30.21 -3.70 -3.70
CA ILE A 194 31.30 -4.61 -3.30
C ILE A 194 31.75 -5.41 -4.52
N VAL A 195 33.06 -5.59 -4.62
CA VAL A 195 33.70 -6.56 -5.51
C VAL A 195 34.38 -7.65 -4.68
N ARG A 196 34.23 -8.91 -5.10
CA ARG A 196 34.97 -10.03 -4.50
C ARG A 196 36.21 -10.30 -5.35
N ASP A 197 37.38 -10.04 -4.79
CA ASP A 197 38.66 -10.30 -5.44
C ASP A 197 38.83 -11.82 -5.65
N SER A 198 39.03 -12.21 -6.92
CA SER A 198 39.27 -13.59 -7.33
C SER A 198 40.69 -13.86 -7.80
N THR A 199 41.61 -12.90 -7.62
CA THR A 199 42.94 -12.95 -8.24
C THR A 199 43.77 -14.13 -7.73
N THR A 200 43.80 -15.21 -8.50
CA THR A 200 44.85 -16.23 -8.47
C THR A 200 46.13 -15.57 -8.97
N LYS A 201 47.15 -15.38 -8.12
CA LYS A 201 48.47 -14.97 -8.61
C LYS A 201 49.17 -16.19 -9.20
N PHE A 202 49.50 -16.13 -10.49
CA PHE A 202 50.48 -17.02 -11.09
C PHE A 202 51.86 -16.52 -10.68
N VAL A 203 52.60 -17.30 -9.89
CA VAL A 203 54.04 -17.04 -9.66
C VAL A 203 54.79 -17.88 -10.67
N PHE A 204 55.51 -17.23 -11.59
CA PHE A 204 56.39 -17.91 -12.53
C PHE A 204 57.85 -17.81 -12.09
N PHE A 205 58.56 -18.91 -12.33
CA PHE A 205 60.02 -19.15 -12.37
C PHE A 205 60.74 -19.79 -11.17
N TYR A 206 61.24 -21.01 -11.40
CA TYR A 206 62.66 -21.32 -11.26
C TYR A 206 63.10 -22.39 -12.28
N GLN A 207 64.14 -22.10 -13.06
CA GLN A 207 64.75 -23.08 -13.95
C GLN A 207 65.71 -23.95 -13.12
N ASN A 208 65.30 -25.16 -12.76
CA ASN A 208 66.22 -26.12 -12.14
C ASN A 208 67.19 -26.64 -13.22
N LYS A 209 68.43 -26.13 -13.24
CA LYS A 209 69.48 -26.49 -14.21
C LYS A 209 69.81 -27.99 -14.29
N LYS A 210 69.29 -28.84 -13.39
CA LYS A 210 69.48 -30.30 -13.41
C LYS A 210 68.29 -31.13 -13.92
N LYS A 211 67.09 -30.57 -14.13
CA LYS A 211 65.88 -31.41 -14.35
C LYS A 211 64.95 -31.10 -15.53
N LYS A 212 65.25 -30.12 -16.42
CA LYS A 212 64.46 -29.83 -17.66
C LYS A 212 62.92 -30.05 -17.52
N LYS A 213 62.29 -29.58 -16.43
CA LYS A 213 60.83 -29.60 -16.24
C LYS A 213 60.38 -28.28 -15.65
N ASN A 214 59.30 -27.74 -16.21
CA ASN A 214 58.59 -26.60 -15.67
C ASN A 214 57.59 -27.11 -14.63
N GLU A 215 57.69 -26.64 -13.38
CA GLU A 215 56.68 -26.85 -12.34
C GLU A 215 55.92 -25.54 -12.10
N PHE A 216 54.59 -25.63 -12.08
CA PHE A 216 53.69 -24.51 -11.87
C PHE A 216 53.20 -24.52 -10.42
N PHE A 217 53.43 -23.44 -9.67
CA PHE A 217 52.87 -23.25 -8.34
C PHE A 217 51.75 -22.20 -8.37
N TYR A 218 50.59 -22.57 -7.84
CA TYR A 218 49.45 -21.66 -7.68
C TYR A 218 49.45 -21.11 -6.26
N GLN A 219 49.54 -19.79 -6.10
CA GLN A 219 49.26 -19.14 -4.82
C GLN A 219 47.88 -18.47 -4.91
N THR A 220 46.86 -19.15 -4.38
CA THR A 220 45.52 -18.57 -4.22
C THR A 220 45.56 -17.56 -3.07
N LYS A 221 45.53 -16.26 -3.39
CA LYS A 221 45.27 -15.24 -2.37
C LYS A 221 43.86 -15.46 -1.83
N LYS A 222 43.70 -15.33 -0.52
CA LYS A 222 42.41 -15.43 0.18
C LYS A 222 41.44 -14.41 -0.44
N SER A 223 40.31 -14.86 -1.00
CA SER A 223 39.33 -13.95 -1.60
C SER A 223 38.85 -12.94 -0.56
N ALA A 224 38.87 -11.66 -0.89
CA ALA A 224 38.49 -10.55 -0.01
C ALA A 224 37.32 -9.78 -0.63
N SER A 225 36.38 -9.31 0.20
CA SER A 225 35.29 -8.44 -0.26
C SER A 225 35.72 -6.99 -0.07
N MET A 226 35.79 -6.22 -1.16
CA MET A 226 36.26 -4.83 -1.16
C MET A 226 35.16 -3.88 -1.61
N VAL A 227 34.97 -2.79 -0.89
CA VAL A 227 34.05 -1.71 -1.24
C VAL A 227 34.67 -0.84 -2.33
N ILE A 228 33.97 -0.67 -3.44
CA ILE A 228 34.44 0.10 -4.61
C ILE A 228 33.70 1.43 -4.80
N ASP A 229 32.49 1.55 -4.22
CA ASP A 229 31.69 2.77 -4.27
C ASP A 229 30.70 2.83 -3.10
N VAL A 230 30.38 4.04 -2.63
CA VAL A 230 29.38 4.30 -1.58
C VAL A 230 28.48 5.42 -2.05
N ASN A 231 27.18 5.15 -2.20
CA ASN A 231 26.23 6.05 -2.86
C ASN A 231 25.38 6.88 -1.87
N GLY A 232 25.40 6.57 -0.58
CA GLY A 232 24.43 7.13 0.37
C GLY A 232 23.03 6.57 0.16
N PHE A 233 21.99 7.39 0.32
CA PHE A 233 20.60 6.91 0.32
C PHE A 233 20.24 6.12 -0.95
N SER A 234 19.89 4.85 -0.78
CA SER A 234 19.50 3.99 -1.90
C SER A 234 18.59 2.85 -1.45
N PHE A 235 17.54 2.61 -2.24
CA PHE A 235 16.66 1.46 -2.06
C PHE A 235 16.82 0.42 -3.17
N CYS A 236 16.73 -0.85 -2.78
CA CYS A 236 16.54 -1.93 -3.74
C CYS A 236 15.21 -1.71 -4.47
N LYS A 237 15.21 -1.93 -5.79
CA LYS A 237 14.03 -1.74 -6.64
C LYS A 237 13.35 -3.08 -6.88
N ASN A 238 12.03 -3.09 -6.99
CA ASN A 238 11.22 -4.27 -7.33
C ASN A 238 11.38 -5.44 -6.34
N ASN A 239 11.64 -5.18 -5.06
CA ASN A 239 11.76 -6.20 -4.03
C ASN A 239 10.83 -5.90 -2.86
N ARG A 240 9.66 -6.56 -2.82
CA ARG A 240 8.65 -6.32 -1.79
C ARG A 240 9.15 -6.65 -0.38
N LYS A 241 9.86 -7.76 -0.22
CA LYS A 241 10.46 -8.14 1.06
C LYS A 241 11.40 -7.06 1.57
N PHE A 242 12.25 -6.51 0.70
CA PHE A 242 13.10 -5.38 1.05
C PHE A 242 12.28 -4.18 1.50
N PHE A 243 11.18 -3.82 0.82
CA PHE A 243 10.34 -2.69 1.23
C PHE A 243 9.70 -2.90 2.61
N ASP A 244 9.16 -4.09 2.87
CA ASP A 244 8.53 -4.41 4.16
C ASP A 244 9.58 -4.41 5.28
N ASP A 245 10.74 -5.03 5.06
CA ASP A 245 11.85 -5.04 6.00
C ASP A 245 12.41 -3.61 6.23
N ALA A 246 12.54 -2.81 5.17
CA ALA A 246 13.06 -1.45 5.25
C ALA A 246 12.11 -0.55 6.05
N ALA A 247 10.80 -0.61 5.76
CA ALA A 247 9.78 0.13 6.49
C ALA A 247 9.77 -0.25 7.98
N TYR A 248 9.90 -1.55 8.30
CA TYR A 248 10.00 -2.02 9.68
C TYR A 248 11.22 -1.43 10.41
N ASN A 249 12.41 -1.50 9.79
CA ASN A 249 13.64 -1.01 10.41
C ASN A 249 13.64 0.53 10.54
N ILE A 250 13.15 1.26 9.55
CA ILE A 250 13.01 2.74 9.63
C ILE A 250 12.04 3.13 10.74
N ARG A 251 10.88 2.46 10.83
CA ARG A 251 9.93 2.70 11.92
C ARG A 251 10.57 2.47 13.29
N LYS A 252 11.33 1.37 13.44
CA LYS A 252 12.07 1.08 14.68
C LYS A 252 13.04 2.20 15.03
N MET A 253 13.81 2.70 14.06
CA MET A 253 14.72 3.84 14.27
C MET A 253 13.97 5.11 14.70
N CYS A 254 12.84 5.44 14.06
CA CYS A 254 12.04 6.60 14.46
C CYS A 254 11.56 6.49 15.92
N ILE A 255 11.10 5.31 16.35
CA ILE A 255 10.65 5.08 17.72
C ILE A 255 11.81 5.18 18.72
N GLU A 256 13.00 4.67 18.35
CA GLU A 256 14.19 4.78 19.19
C GLU A 256 14.62 6.25 19.36
N PHE A 257 14.58 7.06 18.28
CA PHE A 257 14.81 8.50 18.38
C PHE A 257 13.76 9.18 19.26
N ASP A 258 12.50 8.84 19.08
CA ASP A 258 11.43 9.45 19.87
C ASP A 258 11.56 9.16 21.37
N ARG A 259 11.94 7.93 21.71
CA ARG A 259 12.23 7.53 23.09
C ARG A 259 13.43 8.27 23.69
N GLN A 260 14.43 8.63 22.87
CA GLN A 260 15.57 9.41 23.33
C GLN A 260 15.19 10.88 23.56
N LEU A 261 14.34 11.44 22.70
CA LEU A 261 13.89 12.83 22.82
C LEU A 261 12.85 13.04 23.93
N ARG A 262 11.99 12.05 24.15
CA ARG A 262 10.81 12.13 25.03
C ARG A 262 10.73 10.93 25.97
N PRO A 263 11.78 10.64 26.77
CA PRO A 263 11.86 9.44 27.60
C PRO A 263 10.71 9.32 28.62
N GLU A 264 10.13 10.43 29.05
CA GLU A 264 9.01 10.51 29.99
C GLU A 264 7.71 9.86 29.48
N PHE A 265 7.55 9.71 28.16
CA PHE A 265 6.38 9.05 27.56
C PHE A 265 6.56 7.54 27.39
N TYR A 266 7.74 7.00 27.71
CA TYR A 266 8.06 5.58 27.56
C TYR A 266 8.36 4.95 28.91
N ASP A 267 7.39 4.21 29.46
CA ASP A 267 7.64 3.32 30.60
C ASP A 267 8.61 2.22 30.16
N LEU A 268 9.86 2.33 30.63
CA LEU A 268 11.01 1.48 30.29
C LEU A 268 10.77 -0.02 30.50
N LYS A 269 9.68 -0.42 31.19
CA LYS A 269 9.38 -1.80 31.56
C LYS A 269 8.32 -2.51 30.69
N SER A 270 7.56 -1.83 29.83
CA SER A 270 6.28 -2.40 29.35
C SER A 270 6.10 -2.65 27.85
N ILE A 271 6.97 -2.18 26.94
CA ILE A 271 6.74 -2.39 25.49
C ILE A 271 7.99 -2.91 24.75
N PRO A 272 8.06 -4.23 24.50
CA PRO A 272 9.05 -4.79 23.59
C PRO A 272 8.85 -4.23 22.18
N ILE A 273 9.90 -3.65 21.59
CA ILE A 273 9.93 -3.13 20.21
C ILE A 273 9.44 -4.19 19.20
N ASP A 274 9.66 -5.48 19.50
CA ASP A 274 9.29 -6.61 18.66
C ASP A 274 7.79 -6.98 18.70
N ARG A 275 6.98 -6.35 19.57
CA ARG A 275 5.53 -6.57 19.67
C ARG A 275 4.67 -5.56 18.93
N PHE A 276 5.27 -4.63 18.18
CA PHE A 276 4.48 -3.90 17.18
C PHE A 276 4.29 -4.83 15.99
N PRO A 277 3.06 -5.24 15.65
CA PRO A 277 2.84 -6.23 14.62
C PRO A 277 3.53 -5.74 13.35
N VAL A 278 4.49 -6.54 12.86
CA VAL A 278 4.81 -6.58 11.43
C VAL A 278 3.46 -6.50 10.72
N LEU A 279 3.37 -5.68 9.66
CA LEU A 279 2.18 -5.53 8.82
C LEU A 279 1.84 -6.86 8.09
N GLN A 280 1.71 -7.97 8.81
CA GLN A 280 1.08 -9.23 8.41
C GLN A 280 -0.44 -9.18 8.60
N ARG A 281 -1.03 -8.01 8.90
CA ARG A 281 -2.47 -7.86 9.15
C ARG A 281 -3.13 -6.69 8.42
N SER A 282 -2.59 -6.22 7.30
CA SER A 282 -3.46 -5.47 6.40
C SER A 282 -4.37 -6.50 5.74
N ASN A 283 -5.66 -6.52 6.10
CA ASN A 283 -6.70 -7.20 5.33
C ASN A 283 -6.90 -6.54 3.96
N ALA A 284 -5.83 -6.09 3.31
CA ALA A 284 -5.83 -5.32 2.08
C ALA A 284 -5.52 -6.26 0.92
N ILE A 285 -6.29 -6.17 -0.15
CA ILE A 285 -6.00 -6.89 -1.39
C ILE A 285 -4.93 -6.10 -2.14
N ILE A 286 -3.85 -6.77 -2.53
CA ILE A 286 -2.71 -6.14 -3.18
C ILE A 286 -2.64 -6.64 -4.62
N ASP A 287 -2.82 -5.72 -5.57
CA ASP A 287 -2.54 -5.96 -6.99
C ASP A 287 -1.01 -5.90 -7.18
N ARG A 288 -0.39 -7.08 -7.29
CA ARG A 288 1.07 -7.23 -7.39
C ARG A 288 1.64 -6.79 -8.74
N GLU A 289 0.81 -6.77 -9.79
CA GLU A 289 1.23 -6.33 -11.12
C GLU A 289 1.25 -4.80 -11.21
N ARG A 290 0.22 -4.15 -10.64
CA ARG A 290 0.06 -2.68 -10.67
C ARG A 290 0.65 -1.97 -9.45
N MET A 291 1.13 -2.72 -8.45
CA MET A 291 1.62 -2.18 -7.17
C MET A 291 0.57 -1.34 -6.42
N HIS A 292 -0.71 -1.69 -6.56
CA HIS A 292 -1.82 -1.00 -5.90
C HIS A 292 -2.29 -1.77 -4.66
N ILE A 293 -2.81 -1.03 -3.67
CA ILE A 293 -3.41 -1.59 -2.46
C ILE A 293 -4.89 -1.20 -2.44
N LEU A 294 -5.78 -2.18 -2.49
CA LEU A 294 -7.21 -1.96 -2.29
C LEU A 294 -7.45 -1.64 -0.82
N ARG A 295 -7.88 -0.40 -0.55
CA ARG A 295 -8.18 0.10 0.80
C ARG A 295 -9.65 -0.08 1.19
N GLY A 296 -10.56 0.06 0.23
CA GLY A 296 -12.00 -0.08 0.43
C GLY A 296 -12.73 -0.21 -0.91
N VAL A 297 -13.97 -0.69 -0.85
CA VAL A 297 -14.90 -0.77 -1.96
C VAL A 297 -16.20 -0.09 -1.56
N LEU A 298 -16.56 0.99 -2.25
CA LEU A 298 -17.86 1.62 -2.12
C LEU A 298 -18.76 1.14 -3.25
N ALA A 299 -19.89 0.49 -2.92
CA ALA A 299 -20.81 -0.04 -3.91
C ALA A 299 -22.25 0.40 -3.61
N VAL A 300 -22.91 0.97 -4.62
CA VAL A 300 -24.32 1.37 -4.54
C VAL A 300 -25.13 0.44 -5.44
N PHE A 301 -26.10 -0.24 -4.86
CA PHE A 301 -26.95 -1.19 -5.55
C PHE A 301 -28.40 -0.71 -5.54
N ARG A 302 -29.17 -1.07 -6.56
CA ARG A 302 -30.64 -1.06 -6.44
C ARG A 302 -31.11 -2.41 -5.91
N HIS A 303 -32.36 -2.46 -5.48
CA HIS A 303 -33.01 -3.74 -5.17
C HIS A 303 -33.01 -4.66 -6.40
N GLY A 304 -33.08 -5.97 -6.19
CA GLY A 304 -33.28 -6.95 -7.27
C GLY A 304 -34.67 -6.85 -7.92
N ASP A 305 -34.92 -7.71 -8.92
CA ASP A 305 -36.22 -7.77 -9.60
C ASP A 305 -37.41 -7.88 -8.61
N ARG A 306 -38.53 -7.26 -8.98
CA ARG A 306 -39.66 -7.11 -8.07
C ARG A 306 -40.99 -7.15 -8.78
N THR A 307 -42.02 -7.58 -8.05
CA THR A 307 -43.38 -7.56 -8.55
C THR A 307 -43.82 -6.13 -8.92
N PRO A 308 -44.69 -5.96 -9.94
CA PRO A 308 -45.23 -4.65 -10.27
C PRO A 308 -45.91 -4.00 -9.07
N LYS A 309 -45.62 -2.72 -8.85
CA LYS A 309 -46.26 -1.96 -7.76
C LYS A 309 -47.62 -1.49 -8.22
N GLN A 310 -48.67 -1.94 -7.53
CA GLN A 310 -50.04 -1.60 -7.85
C GLN A 310 -50.60 -0.56 -6.87
N LYS A 311 -51.56 0.24 -7.34
CA LYS A 311 -52.22 1.27 -6.53
C LYS A 311 -53.70 1.37 -6.88
N TYR A 312 -54.54 1.42 -5.86
CA TYR A 312 -55.96 1.74 -5.95
C TYR A 312 -56.24 3.04 -5.20
N LYS A 313 -57.04 3.93 -5.79
CA LYS A 313 -57.38 5.22 -5.21
C LYS A 313 -58.89 5.44 -5.27
N CYS A 314 -59.48 5.88 -4.17
CA CYS A 314 -60.87 6.32 -4.16
C CYS A 314 -61.09 7.43 -3.13
N THR A 315 -62.10 8.27 -3.35
CA THR A 315 -62.50 9.28 -2.37
C THR A 315 -63.69 8.81 -1.53
N THR A 316 -63.83 9.40 -0.34
CA THR A 316 -64.90 9.08 0.59
C THR A 316 -65.28 10.27 1.46
N HIS A 317 -66.57 10.36 1.76
CA HIS A 317 -67.15 11.27 2.75
C HIS A 317 -67.55 10.53 4.04
N ASN A 318 -67.14 9.26 4.19
CA ASN A 318 -67.42 8.49 5.40
C ASN A 318 -66.77 9.18 6.60
N ARG A 319 -67.60 9.58 7.57
CA ARG A 319 -67.17 10.39 8.72
C ARG A 319 -66.04 9.73 9.51
N TYR A 320 -66.13 8.42 9.74
CA TYR A 320 -65.07 7.67 10.43
C TYR A 320 -63.76 7.68 9.64
N VAL A 321 -63.78 7.37 8.34
CA VAL A 321 -62.54 7.41 7.52
C VAL A 321 -61.95 8.82 7.46
N CYS A 322 -62.80 9.86 7.41
CA CYS A 322 -62.35 11.24 7.43
C CYS A 322 -61.76 11.66 8.79
N SER A 323 -62.32 11.19 9.91
CA SER A 323 -61.78 11.47 11.25
C SER A 323 -60.41 10.81 11.51
N LEU A 324 -60.02 9.81 10.72
CA LEU A 324 -58.68 9.21 10.78
C LEU A 324 -57.58 10.11 10.17
N VAL A 325 -57.95 11.13 9.39
CA VAL A 325 -57.00 12.02 8.70
C VAL A 325 -56.52 13.15 9.63
N SER A 326 -55.30 13.65 9.40
CA SER A 326 -54.64 14.67 10.24
C SER A 326 -55.36 16.01 10.11
N LYS A 327 -55.36 16.81 11.18
CA LYS A 327 -55.71 18.24 11.11
C LYS A 327 -54.59 19.09 10.48
N SER A 328 -53.35 18.59 10.42
CA SER A 328 -52.23 19.29 9.76
C SER A 328 -52.30 19.17 8.23
N LYS A 329 -52.07 20.28 7.51
CA LYS A 329 -52.00 20.32 6.04
C LYS A 329 -50.74 19.63 5.47
N LYS A 330 -49.68 19.47 6.27
CA LYS A 330 -48.39 18.93 5.84
C LYS A 330 -48.21 17.42 6.05
N SER A 331 -49.09 16.75 6.82
CA SER A 331 -48.91 15.34 7.18
C SER A 331 -50.09 14.42 6.84
N VAL A 332 -49.75 13.24 6.30
CA VAL A 332 -50.66 12.09 6.20
C VAL A 332 -50.71 11.43 7.58
N LYS A 333 -51.81 11.54 8.35
CA LYS A 333 -51.86 10.94 9.71
C LYS A 333 -51.84 9.42 9.66
N TRP A 334 -52.54 8.84 8.68
CA TRP A 334 -52.82 7.42 8.67
C TRP A 334 -52.09 6.74 7.52
N VAL A 335 -50.93 6.19 7.87
CA VAL A 335 -50.15 5.29 7.04
C VAL A 335 -50.00 3.99 7.80
N PHE A 336 -50.70 2.93 7.40
CA PHE A 336 -50.30 1.60 7.84
C PHE A 336 -49.02 1.23 7.09
N LYS A 337 -47.89 1.34 7.78
CA LYS A 337 -46.63 0.74 7.36
C LYS A 337 -46.42 -0.43 8.33
N ARG A 338 -46.57 -1.67 7.85
CA ARG A 338 -46.18 -2.91 8.57
C ARG A 338 -46.98 -3.29 9.82
N ASN A 339 -48.09 -2.64 10.14
CA ASN A 339 -49.00 -3.10 11.20
C ASN A 339 -50.11 -4.00 10.61
N ARG A 340 -49.87 -5.31 10.59
CA ARG A 340 -50.78 -6.30 9.97
C ARG A 340 -52.15 -6.31 10.66
N GLU A 341 -52.18 -6.21 11.98
CA GLU A 341 -53.42 -6.19 12.76
C GLU A 341 -54.30 -5.00 12.36
N GLN A 342 -53.72 -3.80 12.29
CA GLN A 342 -54.50 -2.62 11.95
C GLN A 342 -54.97 -2.62 10.48
N ILE A 343 -54.14 -3.14 9.55
CA ILE A 343 -54.55 -3.34 8.15
C ILE A 343 -55.75 -4.30 8.09
N GLN A 344 -55.70 -5.40 8.84
CA GLN A 344 -56.80 -6.37 8.91
C GLN A 344 -58.05 -5.80 9.58
N GLN A 345 -57.91 -5.00 10.64
CA GLN A 345 -59.02 -4.28 11.27
C GLN A 345 -59.70 -3.34 10.27
N PHE A 346 -58.91 -2.57 9.50
CA PHE A 346 -59.44 -1.69 8.47
C PHE A 346 -60.08 -2.46 7.30
N ALA A 347 -59.53 -3.62 6.93
CA ALA A 347 -60.13 -4.51 5.94
C ALA A 347 -61.49 -5.04 6.40
N LYS A 348 -61.62 -5.42 7.67
CA LYS A 348 -62.90 -5.82 8.30
C LYS A 348 -63.91 -4.67 8.29
N PHE A 349 -63.49 -3.47 8.69
CA PHE A 349 -64.32 -2.27 8.64
C PHE A 349 -64.83 -1.96 7.22
N CYS A 350 -63.94 -2.03 6.20
CA CYS A 350 -64.35 -1.86 4.81
C CYS A 350 -65.34 -2.94 4.34
N LYS A 351 -65.21 -4.17 4.82
CA LYS A 351 -66.19 -5.23 4.55
C LYS A 351 -67.56 -4.88 5.10
N THR A 352 -67.64 -4.40 6.35
CA THR A 352 -68.89 -3.93 6.97
C THR A 352 -69.52 -2.78 6.18
N LEU A 353 -68.72 -1.77 5.80
CA LEU A 353 -69.20 -0.65 4.99
C LEU A 353 -69.76 -1.10 3.62
N TYR A 354 -69.16 -2.12 3.01
CA TYR A 354 -69.69 -2.70 1.78
C TYR A 354 -71.05 -3.39 2.01
N LEU A 355 -71.19 -4.15 3.10
CA LEU A 355 -72.45 -4.83 3.42
C LEU A 355 -73.59 -3.83 3.64
N GLU A 356 -73.32 -2.70 4.30
CA GLU A 356 -74.29 -1.63 4.57
C GLU A 356 -74.62 -0.78 3.34
N ARG A 357 -73.61 -0.38 2.56
CA ARG A 357 -73.76 0.66 1.52
C ARG A 357 -73.72 0.11 0.09
N LYS A 358 -73.35 -1.15 -0.09
CA LYS A 358 -73.15 -1.84 -1.39
C LYS A 358 -72.22 -1.11 -2.37
N GLN A 359 -71.31 -0.28 -1.87
CA GLN A 359 -70.32 0.41 -2.70
C GLN A 359 -69.09 -0.47 -2.94
N TYR A 360 -68.88 -0.90 -4.18
CA TYR A 360 -67.78 -1.82 -4.58
C TYR A 360 -66.37 -1.33 -4.20
N LYS A 361 -66.15 -0.02 -4.05
CA LYS A 361 -64.86 0.52 -3.60
C LYS A 361 -64.41 -0.04 -2.24
N TRP A 362 -65.35 -0.29 -1.32
CA TRP A 362 -65.05 -0.84 0.00
C TRP A 362 -64.76 -2.34 -0.05
N LEU A 363 -65.49 -3.07 -0.89
CA LEU A 363 -65.20 -4.49 -1.14
C LEU A 363 -63.80 -4.67 -1.70
N LYS A 364 -63.41 -3.86 -2.69
CA LYS A 364 -62.08 -3.90 -3.31
C LYS A 364 -60.97 -3.60 -2.31
N ILE A 365 -61.16 -2.60 -1.44
CA ILE A 365 -60.19 -2.29 -0.38
C ILE A 365 -60.08 -3.46 0.60
N SER A 366 -61.20 -4.02 1.04
CA SER A 366 -61.22 -5.16 1.96
C SER A 366 -60.49 -6.37 1.41
N GLN A 367 -60.82 -6.79 0.18
CA GLN A 367 -60.19 -7.94 -0.48
C GLN A 367 -58.68 -7.80 -0.61
N ILE A 368 -58.20 -6.63 -1.07
CA ILE A 368 -56.76 -6.39 -1.25
C ILE A 368 -56.05 -6.26 0.10
N ALA A 369 -56.63 -5.55 1.08
CA ALA A 369 -56.03 -5.39 2.41
C ALA A 369 -56.01 -6.70 3.21
N SER A 370 -56.85 -7.68 2.87
CA SER A 370 -56.85 -9.01 3.46
C SER A 370 -55.83 -9.98 2.83
N MET A 371 -55.15 -9.61 1.74
CA MET A 371 -54.11 -10.45 1.13
C MET A 371 -52.90 -10.62 2.07
N GLU A 372 -52.22 -11.76 1.99
CA GLU A 372 -51.02 -12.04 2.79
C GLU A 372 -49.76 -11.44 2.17
N MET A 373 -49.71 -10.10 2.09
CA MET A 373 -48.58 -9.37 1.50
C MET A 373 -47.99 -8.36 2.48
N GLN A 374 -46.67 -8.40 2.69
CA GLN A 374 -45.96 -7.47 3.58
C GLN A 374 -45.89 -6.05 3.01
N SER A 375 -46.05 -5.91 1.70
CA SER A 375 -46.01 -4.64 0.97
C SER A 375 -47.28 -3.78 1.07
N ILE A 376 -48.36 -4.29 1.65
CA ILE A 376 -49.64 -3.57 1.72
C ILE A 376 -49.46 -2.28 2.54
N LYS A 377 -49.86 -1.16 1.93
CA LYS A 377 -49.80 0.17 2.53
C LYS A 377 -51.08 0.94 2.22
N ILE A 378 -51.76 1.39 3.27
CA ILE A 378 -52.94 2.26 3.18
C ILE A 378 -52.52 3.67 3.57
N GLN A 379 -52.83 4.66 2.74
CA GLN A 379 -52.57 6.07 3.01
C GLN A 379 -53.86 6.88 2.88
N LEU A 380 -54.22 7.64 3.91
CA LEU A 380 -55.39 8.52 3.90
C LEU A 380 -54.95 10.00 3.83
N LYS A 381 -55.37 10.70 2.77
CA LYS A 381 -55.08 12.12 2.57
C LYS A 381 -56.35 12.95 2.64
N ALA A 382 -56.27 14.15 3.22
CA ALA A 382 -57.37 15.11 3.13
C ALA A 382 -57.50 15.58 1.68
N LYS A 383 -58.72 15.58 1.14
CA LYS A 383 -59.04 16.16 -0.16
C LYS A 383 -59.81 17.47 0.02
N THR A 384 -60.82 17.46 0.86
CA THR A 384 -61.66 18.63 1.16
C THR A 384 -61.83 18.78 2.67
N ARG A 385 -61.77 20.02 3.15
CA ARG A 385 -61.97 20.39 4.56
C ARG A 385 -63.12 21.35 4.69
N ASP A 386 -63.82 21.24 5.81
CA ASP A 386 -64.79 22.23 6.21
C ASP A 386 -64.11 23.58 6.47
N GLN A 387 -64.71 24.68 6.00
CA GLN A 387 -64.11 26.01 6.10
C GLN A 387 -64.21 26.60 7.51
N GLN A 388 -65.20 26.19 8.30
CA GLN A 388 -65.44 26.70 9.65
C GLN A 388 -64.73 25.85 10.71
N THR A 389 -64.85 24.52 10.61
CA THR A 389 -64.30 23.60 11.64
C THR A 389 -62.90 23.08 11.31
N ASN A 390 -62.45 23.25 10.05
CA ASN A 390 -61.19 22.69 9.52
C ASN A 390 -61.12 21.15 9.56
N ASP A 391 -62.24 20.48 9.85
CA ASP A 391 -62.34 19.03 9.84
C ASP A 391 -62.35 18.50 8.40
N VAL A 392 -61.85 17.28 8.21
CA VAL A 392 -61.83 16.64 6.88
C VAL A 392 -63.25 16.16 6.57
N ILE A 393 -63.80 16.61 5.45
CA ILE A 393 -65.13 16.22 4.95
C ILE A 393 -65.05 15.29 3.74
N GLU A 394 -63.90 15.27 3.06
CA GLU A 394 -63.59 14.31 2.00
C GLU A 394 -62.15 13.84 2.14
N ALA A 395 -61.96 12.53 2.20
CA ALA A 395 -60.64 11.89 2.25
C ALA A 395 -60.36 11.09 0.96
N LEU A 396 -59.11 11.14 0.49
CA LEU A 396 -58.56 10.27 -0.54
C LEU A 396 -57.89 9.06 0.14
N CYS A 397 -58.47 7.88 -0.07
CA CYS A 397 -57.87 6.61 0.31
C CYS A 397 -56.98 6.09 -0.82
N ILE A 398 -55.73 5.76 -0.49
CA ILE A 398 -54.74 5.21 -1.43
C ILE A 398 -54.24 3.87 -0.86
N LEU A 399 -54.63 2.78 -1.49
CA LEU A 399 -54.17 1.43 -1.19
C LEU A 399 -53.06 1.05 -2.18
N LYS A 400 -51.88 0.66 -1.68
CA LYS A 400 -50.72 0.24 -2.47
C LYS A 400 -50.29 -1.15 -2.06
N TRP A 401 -49.92 -1.99 -3.02
CA TRP A 401 -49.42 -3.36 -2.78
C TRP A 401 -48.44 -3.77 -3.90
N GLY A 402 -47.77 -4.90 -3.71
CA GLY A 402 -46.72 -5.38 -4.61
C GLY A 402 -45.42 -4.59 -4.47
N GLY A 403 -44.52 -4.71 -5.43
CA GLY A 403 -43.16 -4.22 -5.29
C GLY A 403 -42.32 -5.07 -4.34
N GLU A 404 -42.71 -6.32 -4.13
CA GLU A 404 -41.99 -7.33 -3.34
C GLU A 404 -40.91 -7.97 -4.20
N LEU A 405 -39.78 -8.33 -3.57
CA LEU A 405 -38.69 -9.01 -4.25
C LEU A 405 -39.20 -10.35 -4.81
N THR A 406 -38.98 -10.61 -6.10
CA THR A 406 -39.34 -11.88 -6.73
C THR A 406 -38.28 -12.93 -6.45
N ARG A 407 -38.60 -14.21 -6.67
CA ARG A 407 -37.60 -15.29 -6.66
C ARG A 407 -36.46 -15.02 -7.66
N ALA A 408 -36.80 -14.55 -8.87
CA ALA A 408 -35.80 -14.13 -9.84
C ALA A 408 -34.92 -12.98 -9.31
N GLY A 409 -35.49 -12.05 -8.53
CA GLY A 409 -34.74 -11.00 -7.85
C GLY A 409 -33.80 -11.51 -6.76
N GLU A 410 -34.13 -12.63 -6.10
CA GLU A 410 -33.23 -13.32 -5.17
C GLU A 410 -32.08 -13.99 -5.91
N GLU A 411 -32.39 -14.78 -6.95
CA GLU A 411 -31.42 -15.47 -7.81
C GLU A 411 -30.44 -14.46 -8.44
N GLN A 412 -30.92 -13.31 -8.92
CA GLN A 412 -30.10 -12.20 -9.40
C GLN A 412 -29.04 -11.75 -8.38
N CYS A 413 -29.38 -11.70 -7.09
CA CYS A 413 -28.44 -11.30 -6.06
C CYS A 413 -27.36 -12.36 -5.87
N GLN A 414 -27.74 -13.64 -5.90
CA GLN A 414 -26.84 -14.77 -5.72
C GLN A 414 -25.85 -14.88 -6.88
N ASP A 415 -26.35 -14.82 -8.12
CA ASP A 415 -25.56 -14.93 -9.33
C ASP A 415 -24.58 -13.76 -9.52
N PHE A 416 -24.93 -12.58 -8.98
CA PHE A 416 -24.08 -11.40 -9.08
C PHE A 416 -22.87 -11.44 -8.11
N VAL A 417 -22.95 -12.13 -6.98
CA VAL A 417 -21.88 -12.16 -5.97
C VAL A 417 -20.55 -12.70 -6.51
N PRO A 418 -20.50 -13.83 -7.22
CA PRO A 418 -19.26 -14.33 -7.83
C PRO A 418 -18.64 -13.32 -8.80
N LEU A 419 -19.46 -12.66 -9.61
CA LEU A 419 -19.00 -11.62 -10.54
C LEU A 419 -18.42 -10.43 -9.79
N PHE A 420 -19.11 -9.96 -8.74
CA PHE A 420 -18.63 -8.87 -7.90
C PHE A 420 -17.30 -9.21 -7.22
N ARG A 421 -17.19 -10.39 -6.60
CA ARG A 421 -15.94 -10.87 -5.97
C ARG A 421 -14.80 -10.90 -6.99
N ASN A 422 -14.99 -11.53 -8.14
CA ASN A 422 -13.91 -11.70 -9.12
C ASN A 422 -13.48 -10.39 -9.79
N GLN A 423 -14.43 -9.48 -10.05
CA GLN A 423 -14.11 -8.21 -10.69
C GLN A 423 -13.52 -7.17 -9.74
N GLN A 424 -14.09 -7.04 -8.53
CA GLN A 424 -13.72 -5.99 -7.57
C GLN A 424 -12.62 -6.45 -6.61
N LEU A 425 -12.65 -7.73 -6.20
CA LEU A 425 -11.76 -8.32 -5.22
C LEU A 425 -10.82 -9.31 -5.94
N LYS A 426 -9.90 -8.78 -6.75
CA LYS A 426 -8.89 -9.53 -7.53
C LYS A 426 -7.87 -10.26 -6.64
N SER A 427 -8.33 -11.18 -5.81
CA SER A 427 -7.57 -11.97 -4.85
C SER A 427 -8.09 -13.41 -4.85
N ASP A 428 -7.31 -14.30 -4.26
CA ASP A 428 -7.77 -15.63 -3.84
C ASP A 428 -8.90 -15.58 -2.80
N THR A 429 -9.60 -16.70 -2.61
CA THR A 429 -10.73 -16.82 -1.69
C THR A 429 -10.38 -16.41 -0.26
N GLU A 430 -9.18 -16.76 0.21
CA GLU A 430 -8.72 -16.43 1.55
C GLU A 430 -8.47 -14.91 1.71
N GLY A 431 -7.83 -14.27 0.74
CA GLY A 431 -7.62 -12.82 0.73
C GLY A 431 -8.92 -12.04 0.61
N GLN A 432 -9.87 -12.52 -0.19
CA GLN A 432 -11.22 -11.96 -0.27
C GLN A 432 -11.95 -12.03 1.08
N ALA A 433 -11.95 -13.20 1.74
CA ALA A 433 -12.60 -13.38 3.04
C ALA A 433 -12.00 -12.47 4.12
N LYS A 434 -10.67 -12.33 4.16
CA LYS A 434 -9.98 -11.40 5.07
C LYS A 434 -10.33 -9.95 4.76
N PHE A 435 -10.36 -9.55 3.48
CA PHE A 435 -10.72 -8.20 3.07
C PHE A 435 -12.15 -7.83 3.47
N LEU A 436 -13.08 -8.76 3.31
CA LEU A 436 -14.50 -8.57 3.63
C LEU A 436 -14.80 -8.59 5.14
N SER A 437 -13.84 -8.91 6.01
CA SER A 437 -14.03 -8.90 7.47
C SER A 437 -13.28 -7.72 8.14
N PRO A 438 -13.96 -6.80 8.85
CA PRO A 438 -15.41 -6.61 8.99
C PRO A 438 -16.02 -5.77 7.86
N ILE A 439 -17.16 -6.20 7.30
CA ILE A 439 -17.96 -5.43 6.31
C ILE A 439 -19.09 -4.69 7.01
N ARG A 440 -19.48 -3.52 6.46
CA ARG A 440 -20.69 -2.80 6.86
C ARG A 440 -21.58 -2.57 5.63
N ALA A 441 -22.85 -2.94 5.73
CA ALA A 441 -23.85 -2.76 4.69
C ALA A 441 -24.96 -1.86 5.23
N TYR A 442 -25.17 -0.71 4.61
CA TYR A 442 -26.20 0.25 5.01
C TYR A 442 -27.45 0.03 4.15
N VAL A 443 -28.54 -0.41 4.78
CA VAL A 443 -29.78 -0.73 4.08
C VAL A 443 -30.88 0.23 4.49
N THR A 444 -31.66 0.69 3.53
CA THR A 444 -32.85 1.49 3.84
C THR A 444 -33.91 0.60 4.47
N GLU A 445 -34.88 1.22 5.16
CA GLU A 445 -35.94 0.45 5.78
C GLU A 445 -36.78 -0.34 4.78
N GLU A 446 -36.78 -0.07 3.47
CA GLU A 446 -37.69 -0.70 2.51
C GLU A 446 -37.53 -2.24 2.47
N VAL A 447 -38.63 -2.99 2.60
CA VAL A 447 -38.59 -4.47 2.84
C VAL A 447 -37.76 -5.18 1.77
N ARG A 448 -38.00 -4.87 0.49
CA ARG A 448 -37.28 -5.47 -0.63
C ARG A 448 -35.80 -5.12 -0.63
N VAL A 449 -35.44 -3.90 -0.24
CA VAL A 449 -34.04 -3.43 -0.20
C VAL A 449 -33.30 -4.16 0.90
N ARG A 450 -33.93 -4.29 2.08
CA ARG A 450 -33.39 -5.08 3.20
C ARG A 450 -33.21 -6.53 2.81
N LYS A 451 -34.20 -7.15 2.16
CA LYS A 451 -34.12 -8.55 1.71
C LYS A 451 -33.01 -8.76 0.67
N THR A 452 -32.92 -7.90 -0.36
CA THR A 452 -31.81 -7.90 -1.33
C THR A 452 -30.45 -7.76 -0.61
N GLY A 453 -30.32 -6.78 0.30
CA GLY A 453 -29.08 -6.53 1.03
C GLY A 453 -28.66 -7.70 1.90
N THR A 454 -29.60 -8.31 2.63
CA THR A 454 -29.34 -9.49 3.44
C THR A 454 -28.86 -10.66 2.58
N ILE A 455 -29.60 -11.01 1.53
CA ILE A 455 -29.23 -12.12 0.63
C ILE A 455 -27.85 -11.88 0.03
N PHE A 456 -27.60 -10.67 -0.49
CA PHE A 456 -26.30 -10.35 -1.08
C PHE A 456 -25.16 -10.46 -0.07
N VAL A 457 -25.31 -9.93 1.15
CA VAL A 457 -24.26 -10.02 2.19
C VAL A 457 -24.02 -11.45 2.65
N GLN A 458 -25.07 -12.27 2.80
CA GLN A 458 -24.93 -13.69 3.18
C GLN A 458 -24.07 -14.44 2.16
N HIS A 459 -24.37 -14.26 0.87
CA HIS A 459 -23.61 -14.88 -0.22
C HIS A 459 -22.21 -14.27 -0.34
N LEU A 460 -22.06 -12.96 -0.15
CA LEU A 460 -20.77 -12.26 -0.18
C LEU A 460 -19.84 -12.65 0.97
N LEU A 461 -20.37 -13.09 2.11
CA LEU A 461 -19.59 -13.59 3.24
C LEU A 461 -19.52 -15.12 3.30
N ASN A 462 -20.29 -15.81 2.46
CA ASN A 462 -20.46 -17.27 2.51
C ASN A 462 -20.89 -17.75 3.91
N THR A 463 -21.86 -17.06 4.50
CA THR A 463 -22.41 -17.39 5.83
C THR A 463 -23.91 -17.04 5.88
N GLU A 464 -24.69 -17.87 6.55
CA GLU A 464 -26.11 -17.59 6.81
C GLU A 464 -26.27 -16.64 8.00
N ASP A 465 -25.37 -16.73 8.98
CA ASP A 465 -25.38 -15.96 10.22
C ASP A 465 -24.54 -14.68 10.07
N ILE A 466 -25.22 -13.59 9.77
CA ILE A 466 -24.58 -12.28 9.70
C ILE A 466 -24.59 -11.62 11.09
N PRO A 467 -23.43 -11.14 11.61
CA PRO A 467 -23.39 -10.36 12.84
C PRO A 467 -24.31 -9.14 12.77
N GLU A 468 -25.07 -8.84 13.83
CA GLU A 468 -26.02 -7.72 13.87
C GLU A 468 -25.40 -6.36 13.48
N SER A 469 -24.11 -6.18 13.76
CA SER A 469 -23.35 -4.96 13.43
C SER A 469 -23.03 -4.79 11.94
N THR A 470 -23.33 -5.80 11.11
CA THR A 470 -23.00 -5.81 9.68
C THR A 470 -24.06 -5.10 8.84
N ILE A 471 -25.35 -5.34 9.09
CA ILE A 471 -26.45 -4.73 8.36
C ILE A 471 -27.04 -3.59 9.21
N ILE A 472 -26.71 -2.37 8.83
CA ILE A 472 -27.05 -1.16 9.57
C ILE A 472 -28.24 -0.50 8.89
N ASN A 473 -29.28 -0.15 9.67
CA ASN A 473 -30.37 0.69 9.17
C ASN A 473 -29.84 2.08 8.87
N GLY A 474 -29.87 2.47 7.60
CA GLY A 474 -29.23 3.69 7.13
C GLY A 474 -30.19 4.85 6.92
N ASP A 475 -30.73 5.46 7.98
CA ASP A 475 -31.28 6.83 7.87
C ASP A 475 -30.17 7.80 7.40
N GLU A 476 -28.93 7.52 7.80
CA GLU A 476 -27.72 8.22 7.37
C GLU A 476 -27.38 7.93 5.89
N ALA A 477 -27.57 6.70 5.42
CA ALA A 477 -27.40 6.35 4.00
C ALA A 477 -28.45 7.03 3.09
N GLN A 478 -29.66 7.23 3.61
CA GLN A 478 -30.71 7.97 2.87
C GLN A 478 -30.36 9.45 2.72
N ARG A 479 -29.69 10.06 3.73
CA ARG A 479 -29.16 11.44 3.63
C ARG A 479 -28.01 11.55 2.63
N LEU A 480 -27.17 10.53 2.51
CA LEU A 480 -26.04 10.52 1.57
C LEU A 480 -26.43 10.39 0.10
N LEU A 481 -27.66 9.93 -0.20
CA LEU A 481 -28.12 9.58 -1.54
C LEU A 481 -29.38 10.35 -1.97
N ASP A 482 -29.61 11.53 -1.39
CA ASP A 482 -30.68 12.47 -1.77
C ASP A 482 -32.07 11.81 -1.90
N ASP A 483 -32.50 11.04 -0.89
CA ASP A 483 -33.81 10.38 -0.83
C ASP A 483 -34.11 9.32 -1.93
N ILE A 484 -33.11 8.96 -2.74
CA ILE A 484 -33.21 7.75 -3.54
C ILE A 484 -33.24 6.58 -2.53
N ALA A 485 -34.02 5.53 -2.79
CA ALA A 485 -34.06 4.32 -1.97
C ALA A 485 -33.15 3.19 -2.51
N PRO A 486 -31.86 3.40 -2.83
CA PRO A 486 -30.98 2.31 -3.18
C PRO A 486 -30.47 1.60 -1.90
N LEU A 487 -29.91 0.43 -2.13
CA LEU A 487 -29.09 -0.31 -1.18
C LEU A 487 -27.67 0.28 -1.22
N LEU A 488 -27.11 0.73 -0.09
CA LEU A 488 -25.73 1.23 -0.04
C LEU A 488 -24.84 0.22 0.70
N ILE A 489 -23.94 -0.46 -0.01
CA ILE A 489 -22.96 -1.34 0.63
C ILE A 489 -21.62 -0.62 0.66
N LEU A 490 -21.19 -0.23 1.86
CA LEU A 490 -19.95 0.50 2.07
C LEU A 490 -18.93 -0.44 2.71
N ILE A 491 -18.09 -1.06 1.88
CA ILE A 491 -16.97 -1.89 2.34
C ILE A 491 -15.78 -0.96 2.59
N TYR A 492 -15.74 -0.32 3.75
CA TYR A 492 -14.65 0.59 4.11
C TYR A 492 -13.75 -0.02 5.19
N LYS A 493 -12.43 0.17 5.03
CA LYS A 493 -11.43 -0.08 6.08
C LYS A 493 -10.61 1.17 6.35
#